data_AF-A0A924WP27-F1
#
_entry.id   AF-A0A924WP27-F1
#
_cell.length_a   1.000
_cell.length_b   1.000
_cell.length_c   1.000
_cell.angle_alpha   90.00
_cell.angle_beta   90.00
_cell.angle_gamma   90.00
#
_symmetry.space_group_name_H-M   'P 1'
#
loop_
_entity.id
_entity.type
_entity.pdbx_description
1 polymer ?
#
loop_
_entity_poly.entity_id
_entity_poly.type
_entity_poly.pdbx_seq_one_letter_code
_entity_poly.pdbx_strand_id
1 'polypeptide(L)'
;MELKWADRRPIGALFPAGSSPELRMTRNPRGWFNDKSLDVTTPNGLALFRRRLLSYADFSVRILKAMNAQGVIVWDIEGQEHVEVTYVGDPRAATQMAPELDYLNVVDEFFKRFRDAGLRVGVTVRPQKLSFKDGKWRQETSDDPSRELIDKIAFAKNRWGATLFYIDSNDAYDTDSVKNAARAFPDILLIPEHEISRTYAYAAPYGEVRGDYVSTPRLVRDLYPGAFSIINVFDGNVAGAKPQLIEAVRRGDILLFQAWWANPNNPIVQAIYAAAAKQLEGVTP
;
A
#
# COMPACT_ATOMS: atom_id res chain seq x y z
N MET A 1 -2.81 22.38 8.70
CA MET A 1 -2.51 21.99 7.31
C MET A 1 -3.51 20.92 6.98
N GLU A 2 -4.30 21.12 5.94
CA GLU A 2 -5.27 20.14 5.46
C GLU A 2 -4.62 19.30 4.36
N LEU A 3 -4.93 18.00 4.30
CA LEU A 3 -4.41 17.09 3.25
C LEU A 3 -4.79 17.59 1.85
N LYS A 4 -3.79 17.73 0.97
CA LYS A 4 -3.99 18.16 -0.43
C LYS A 4 -3.65 17.01 -1.38
N TRP A 5 -4.65 16.19 -1.70
CA TRP A 5 -4.50 15.10 -2.66
C TRP A 5 -5.60 15.17 -3.72
N ALA A 6 -5.25 15.67 -4.91
CA ALA A 6 -6.24 15.91 -5.98
C ALA A 6 -6.56 14.66 -6.81
N ASP A 7 -5.64 13.70 -6.91
CA ASP A 7 -5.84 12.51 -7.74
C ASP A 7 -6.76 11.52 -7.01
N ARG A 8 -7.98 11.35 -7.51
CA ARG A 8 -9.03 10.48 -6.92
C ARG A 8 -9.17 9.14 -7.63
N ARG A 9 -8.28 8.82 -8.57
CA ARG A 9 -8.30 7.53 -9.29
C ARG A 9 -7.97 6.37 -8.35
N PRO A 10 -8.33 5.12 -8.67
CA PRO A 10 -8.06 4.00 -7.78
C PRO A 10 -6.57 3.75 -7.57
N ILE A 11 -6.23 3.07 -6.47
CA ILE A 11 -4.87 2.64 -6.14
C ILE A 11 -4.83 1.11 -6.17
N GLY A 12 -3.78 0.52 -6.74
CA GLY A 12 -3.58 -0.93 -6.67
C GLY A 12 -2.76 -1.35 -5.45
N ALA A 13 -2.90 -2.60 -5.06
CA ALA A 13 -2.07 -3.26 -4.06
C ALA A 13 -1.39 -4.50 -4.62
N LEU A 14 -0.15 -4.73 -4.19
CA LEU A 14 0.67 -5.87 -4.56
C LEU A 14 1.12 -6.65 -3.32
N PHE A 15 1.09 -7.97 -3.44
CA PHE A 15 1.56 -8.92 -2.44
C PHE A 15 2.51 -9.89 -3.16
N PRO A 16 3.81 -9.57 -3.25
CA PRO A 16 4.78 -10.39 -3.98
C PRO A 16 5.09 -11.72 -3.28
N ALA A 17 4.77 -11.84 -1.99
CA ALA A 17 4.99 -13.02 -1.16
C ALA A 17 3.69 -13.51 -0.52
N GLY A 18 3.59 -14.82 -0.30
CA GLY A 18 2.49 -15.46 0.41
C GLY A 18 2.78 -15.68 1.89
N SER A 19 1.75 -15.56 2.73
CA SER A 19 1.84 -15.69 4.18
C SER A 19 1.57 -17.10 4.71
N SER A 20 1.18 -18.05 3.86
CA SER A 20 0.87 -19.42 4.29
C SER A 20 2.15 -20.16 4.76
N PRO A 21 2.10 -20.91 5.88
CA PRO A 21 3.28 -21.59 6.44
C PRO A 21 4.04 -22.48 5.46
N GLU A 22 3.33 -23.17 4.57
CA GLU A 22 3.89 -24.09 3.57
C GLU A 22 4.67 -23.39 2.44
N LEU A 23 4.64 -22.06 2.38
CA LEU A 23 5.38 -21.25 1.41
C LEU A 23 6.73 -20.78 1.96
N ARG A 24 6.94 -20.79 3.28
CA ARG A 24 8.19 -20.39 3.94
C ARG A 24 9.19 -21.54 3.91
N MET A 25 9.85 -21.72 2.76
CA MET A 25 10.76 -22.83 2.53
C MET A 25 12.22 -22.39 2.69
N THR A 26 13.13 -23.25 3.11
CA THR A 26 14.57 -22.91 3.21
C THR A 26 15.16 -22.30 1.93
N ARG A 27 14.66 -22.72 0.76
CA ARG A 27 15.10 -22.23 -0.56
C ARG A 27 14.35 -20.98 -1.06
N ASN A 28 13.17 -20.70 -0.51
CA ASN A 28 12.36 -19.51 -0.78
C ASN A 28 11.72 -19.04 0.54
N PRO A 29 12.54 -18.56 1.48
CA PRO A 29 12.08 -18.34 2.85
C PRO A 29 11.06 -17.21 2.96
N ARG A 30 11.12 -16.25 2.03
CA ARG A 30 10.22 -15.11 1.93
C ARG A 30 8.86 -15.49 1.33
N GLY A 31 8.72 -16.67 0.73
CA GLY A 31 7.46 -17.12 0.13
C GLY A 31 7.12 -16.45 -1.21
N TRP A 32 8.14 -16.02 -1.97
CA TRP A 32 7.95 -15.28 -3.22
C TRP A 32 7.06 -16.02 -4.21
N PHE A 33 6.10 -15.29 -4.78
CA PHE A 33 5.20 -15.73 -5.86
C PHE A 33 4.39 -16.99 -5.54
N ASN A 34 4.31 -17.37 -4.26
CA ASN A 34 3.77 -18.66 -3.81
C ASN A 34 4.44 -19.87 -4.49
N ASP A 35 5.68 -19.73 -4.97
CA ASP A 35 6.37 -20.76 -5.74
C ASP A 35 7.30 -21.60 -4.84
N LYS A 36 6.90 -22.85 -4.63
CA LYS A 36 7.66 -23.86 -3.86
C LYS A 36 8.90 -24.40 -4.58
N SER A 37 9.03 -24.14 -5.88
CA SER A 37 10.15 -24.57 -6.72
C SER A 37 11.26 -23.52 -6.87
N LEU A 38 11.00 -22.26 -6.50
CA LEU A 38 11.99 -21.19 -6.55
C LEU A 38 13.09 -21.43 -5.51
N ASP A 39 14.35 -21.18 -5.89
CA ASP A 39 15.51 -21.32 -5.01
C ASP A 39 16.40 -20.08 -5.04
N VAL A 40 16.10 -19.09 -4.21
CA VAL A 40 16.86 -17.83 -4.13
C VAL A 40 18.25 -17.98 -3.49
N THR A 41 18.64 -19.20 -3.08
CA THR A 41 19.97 -19.47 -2.51
C THR A 41 21.02 -19.81 -3.58
N THR A 42 20.61 -19.92 -4.85
CA THR A 42 21.50 -20.26 -5.97
C THR A 42 21.59 -19.12 -7.00
N PRO A 43 22.71 -18.98 -7.75
CA PRO A 43 22.81 -17.99 -8.81
C PRO A 43 21.70 -18.08 -9.87
N ASN A 44 21.35 -19.31 -10.27
CA ASN A 44 20.27 -19.54 -11.25
C ASN A 44 18.91 -19.12 -10.70
N GLY A 45 18.64 -19.39 -9.43
CA GLY A 45 17.38 -19.00 -8.81
C GLY A 45 17.30 -17.51 -8.48
N LEU A 46 18.41 -16.83 -8.17
CA LEU A 46 18.44 -15.36 -8.10
C LEU A 46 18.14 -14.71 -9.46
N ALA A 47 18.71 -15.24 -10.54
CA ALA A 47 18.39 -14.80 -11.90
C ALA A 47 16.91 -15.05 -12.25
N LEU A 48 16.35 -16.20 -11.84
CA LEU A 48 14.93 -16.52 -12.01
C LEU A 48 14.03 -15.57 -11.19
N PHE A 49 14.37 -15.34 -9.93
CA PHE A 49 13.67 -14.40 -9.03
C PHE A 49 13.60 -13.02 -9.66
N ARG A 50 14.75 -12.49 -10.09
CA ARG A 50 14.83 -11.18 -10.74
C ARG A 50 13.92 -11.10 -11.96
N ARG A 51 13.96 -12.10 -12.86
CA ARG A 51 13.11 -12.13 -14.05
C ARG A 51 11.63 -12.12 -13.67
N ARG A 52 11.24 -12.91 -12.67
CA ARG A 52 9.85 -13.01 -12.22
C ARG A 52 9.36 -11.76 -11.53
N LEU A 53 10.17 -11.13 -10.68
CA LEU A 53 9.79 -9.88 -9.99
C LEU A 53 9.49 -8.77 -11.00
N LEU A 54 10.29 -8.66 -12.06
CA LEU A 54 10.02 -7.68 -13.12
C LEU A 54 8.84 -8.05 -14.01
N SER A 55 8.67 -9.34 -14.34
CA SER A 55 7.48 -9.79 -15.07
C SER A 55 6.19 -9.57 -14.27
N TYR A 56 6.25 -9.73 -12.95
CA TYR A 56 5.18 -9.41 -12.02
C TYR A 56 4.87 -7.91 -12.04
N ALA A 57 5.88 -7.03 -12.06
CA ALA A 57 5.69 -5.59 -12.23
C ALA A 57 5.03 -5.26 -13.57
N ASP A 58 5.55 -5.79 -14.69
CA ASP A 58 5.02 -5.53 -16.03
C ASP A 58 3.57 -6.02 -16.18
N PHE A 59 3.24 -7.18 -15.59
CA PHE A 59 1.86 -7.66 -15.51
C PHE A 59 0.97 -6.71 -14.70
N SER A 60 1.44 -6.28 -13.53
CA SER A 60 0.70 -5.39 -12.65
C SER A 60 0.47 -4.01 -13.27
N VAL A 61 1.45 -3.46 -13.98
CA VAL A 61 1.33 -2.21 -14.74
C VAL A 61 0.18 -2.29 -15.75
N ARG A 62 0.00 -3.41 -16.45
CA ARG A 62 -1.11 -3.58 -17.40
C ARG A 62 -2.46 -3.51 -16.70
N ILE A 63 -2.61 -4.16 -15.55
CA ILE A 63 -3.84 -4.09 -14.75
C ILE A 63 -4.07 -2.65 -14.26
N LEU A 64 -3.07 -2.02 -13.64
CA LEU A 64 -3.15 -0.65 -13.14
C LEU A 64 -3.58 0.33 -14.24
N LYS A 65 -3.03 0.20 -15.45
CA LYS A 65 -3.41 1.02 -16.61
C LYS A 65 -4.86 0.76 -17.06
N ALA A 66 -5.28 -0.50 -17.15
CA ALA A 66 -6.66 -0.85 -17.48
C ALA A 66 -7.68 -0.33 -16.46
N MET A 67 -7.26 -0.19 -15.20
CA MET A 67 -8.06 0.35 -14.10
C MET A 67 -8.02 1.89 -14.01
N ASN A 68 -7.28 2.55 -14.90
CA ASN A 68 -6.96 3.98 -14.80
C ASN A 68 -6.42 4.36 -13.40
N ALA A 69 -5.59 3.50 -12.81
CA ALA A 69 -5.08 3.72 -11.46
C ALA A 69 -4.06 4.88 -11.40
N GLN A 70 -3.96 5.52 -10.25
CA GLN A 70 -2.95 6.55 -10.00
C GLN A 70 -1.60 6.01 -9.53
N GLY A 71 -1.60 4.81 -8.97
CA GLY A 71 -0.40 4.24 -8.37
C GLY A 71 -0.66 2.90 -7.72
N VAL A 72 0.36 2.43 -7.03
CA VAL A 72 0.39 1.11 -6.43
C VAL A 72 1.12 1.13 -5.08
N ILE A 73 0.63 0.36 -4.12
CA ILE A 73 1.28 0.11 -2.83
C ILE A 73 1.76 -1.34 -2.83
N VAL A 74 3.04 -1.54 -2.50
CA VAL A 74 3.64 -2.86 -2.33
C VAL A 74 3.60 -3.19 -0.85
N TRP A 75 2.77 -4.17 -0.50
CA TRP A 75 2.76 -4.76 0.83
C TRP A 75 3.90 -5.77 0.96
N ASP A 76 4.51 -5.84 2.15
CA ASP A 76 5.58 -6.80 2.50
C ASP A 76 6.70 -6.87 1.46
N ILE A 77 7.36 -5.75 1.20
CA ILE A 77 8.44 -5.71 0.21
C ILE A 77 9.59 -6.66 0.59
N GLU A 78 9.77 -6.94 1.88
CA GLU A 78 10.72 -7.88 2.48
C GLU A 78 10.28 -9.34 2.47
N GLY A 79 9.05 -9.61 2.04
CA GLY A 79 8.46 -10.94 2.04
C GLY A 79 7.89 -11.36 3.41
N GLN A 80 7.57 -12.64 3.54
CA GLN A 80 6.70 -13.14 4.60
C GLN A 80 7.40 -14.12 5.56
N GLU A 81 8.73 -14.18 5.57
CA GLU A 81 9.51 -15.15 6.39
C GLU A 81 9.25 -15.00 7.90
N HIS A 82 9.28 -13.76 8.41
CA HIS A 82 9.32 -13.48 9.83
C HIS A 82 7.92 -13.21 10.39
N VAL A 83 7.25 -14.29 10.82
CA VAL A 83 5.86 -14.25 11.31
C VAL A 83 5.66 -13.36 12.54
N GLU A 84 6.69 -13.17 13.36
CA GLU A 84 6.59 -12.34 14.56
C GLU A 84 6.52 -10.83 14.24
N VAL A 85 6.84 -10.44 13.00
CA VAL A 85 6.91 -9.04 12.57
C VAL A 85 6.33 -8.82 11.16
N THR A 86 5.38 -9.67 10.72
CA THR A 86 4.73 -9.54 9.40
C THR A 86 4.27 -8.11 9.14
N TYR A 87 4.29 -7.67 7.87
CA TYR A 87 4.06 -6.27 7.53
C TYR A 87 5.10 -5.39 8.20
N VAL A 88 6.40 -5.69 7.99
CA VAL A 88 7.52 -5.13 8.78
C VAL A 88 7.49 -3.61 8.83
N GLY A 89 7.10 -2.98 7.72
CA GLY A 89 6.89 -1.53 7.67
C GLY A 89 8.18 -0.74 7.94
N ASP A 90 9.33 -1.31 7.57
CA ASP A 90 10.61 -0.62 7.57
C ASP A 90 11.34 -0.84 6.23
N PRO A 91 11.17 0.05 5.25
CA PRO A 91 11.78 -0.10 3.94
C PRO A 91 13.31 -0.09 3.98
N ARG A 92 13.92 0.42 5.07
CA ARG A 92 15.39 0.44 5.24
C ARG A 92 15.95 -0.97 5.48
N ALA A 93 15.14 -1.87 6.04
CA ALA A 93 15.52 -3.24 6.34
C ALA A 93 15.21 -4.23 5.21
N ALA A 94 14.45 -3.81 4.18
CA ALA A 94 13.91 -4.71 3.16
C ALA A 94 14.98 -5.63 2.53
N THR A 95 16.14 -5.09 2.17
CA THR A 95 17.19 -5.87 1.50
C THR A 95 18.13 -6.57 2.46
N GLN A 96 18.18 -6.14 3.73
CA GLN A 96 18.80 -6.92 4.80
C GLN A 96 17.96 -8.18 5.11
N MET A 97 16.63 -8.01 5.11
CA MET A 97 15.67 -9.08 5.36
C MET A 97 15.42 -9.94 4.11
N ALA A 98 15.68 -9.45 2.91
CA ALA A 98 15.59 -10.19 1.64
C ALA A 98 16.74 -9.80 0.69
N PRO A 99 17.95 -10.34 0.87
CA PRO A 99 19.13 -10.01 0.06
C PRO A 99 18.95 -10.22 -1.44
N GLU A 100 18.06 -11.13 -1.85
CA GLU A 100 17.69 -11.34 -3.25
C GLU A 100 17.10 -10.09 -3.93
N LEU A 101 16.55 -9.13 -3.17
CA LEU A 101 16.08 -7.83 -3.69
C LEU A 101 17.22 -6.93 -4.16
N ASP A 102 18.41 -7.06 -3.57
CA ASP A 102 19.62 -6.34 -4.00
C ASP A 102 20.35 -7.06 -5.13
N TYR A 103 19.95 -8.29 -5.50
CA TYR A 103 20.55 -8.99 -6.64
C TYR A 103 20.38 -8.18 -7.93
N LEU A 104 21.50 -7.63 -8.41
CA LEU A 104 21.54 -6.69 -9.54
C LEU A 104 20.57 -5.51 -9.38
N ASN A 105 20.38 -5.03 -8.15
CA ASN A 105 19.49 -3.92 -7.77
C ASN A 105 18.05 -4.10 -8.28
N VAL A 106 17.54 -5.33 -8.31
CA VAL A 106 16.22 -5.62 -8.92
C VAL A 106 15.09 -4.85 -8.25
N VAL A 107 15.14 -4.59 -6.94
CA VAL A 107 14.11 -3.82 -6.25
C VAL A 107 13.97 -2.40 -6.79
N ASP A 108 15.08 -1.75 -7.16
CA ASP A 108 15.06 -0.39 -7.69
C ASP A 108 14.49 -0.40 -9.12
N GLU A 109 14.85 -1.39 -9.94
CA GLU A 109 14.24 -1.57 -11.27
C GLU A 109 12.74 -1.87 -11.16
N PHE A 110 12.33 -2.71 -10.21
CA PHE A 110 10.93 -3.04 -9.96
C PHE A 110 10.09 -1.78 -9.70
N PHE A 111 10.51 -0.91 -8.78
CA PHE A 111 9.80 0.37 -8.56
C PHE A 111 9.91 1.32 -9.76
N LYS A 112 11.04 1.31 -10.47
CA LYS A 112 11.22 2.11 -11.68
C LYS A 112 10.21 1.74 -12.77
N ARG A 113 9.87 0.46 -12.96
CA ARG A 113 8.87 0.02 -13.96
C ARG A 113 7.52 0.73 -13.79
N PHE A 114 7.03 0.87 -12.56
CA PHE A 114 5.78 1.59 -12.29
C PHE A 114 5.92 3.09 -12.56
N ARG A 115 7.02 3.72 -12.11
CA ARG A 115 7.25 5.15 -12.32
C ARG A 115 7.41 5.50 -13.80
N ASP A 116 8.13 4.68 -14.57
CA ASP A 116 8.27 4.84 -16.02
C ASP A 116 6.92 4.72 -16.73
N ALA A 117 6.00 3.92 -16.17
CA ALA A 117 4.61 3.86 -16.62
C ALA A 117 3.77 5.05 -16.13
N GLY A 118 4.34 6.07 -15.47
CA GLY A 118 3.61 7.24 -14.96
C GLY A 118 2.69 6.93 -13.77
N LEU A 119 2.98 5.87 -13.02
CA LEU A 119 2.26 5.48 -11.81
C LEU A 119 3.05 5.91 -10.58
N ARG A 120 2.35 6.36 -9.53
CA ARG A 120 2.94 6.55 -8.20
C ARG A 120 3.24 5.19 -7.57
N VAL A 121 4.26 5.15 -6.71
CA VAL A 121 4.63 3.95 -5.96
C VAL A 121 4.55 4.19 -4.46
N GLY A 122 4.36 3.10 -3.73
CA GLY A 122 4.18 3.13 -2.30
C GLY A 122 4.57 1.83 -1.62
N VAL A 123 4.76 1.92 -0.32
CA VAL A 123 5.15 0.81 0.57
C VAL A 123 4.46 0.94 1.91
N THR A 124 4.52 -0.13 2.70
CA THR A 124 4.13 -0.09 4.11
C THR A 124 5.22 0.58 4.95
N VAL A 125 4.80 1.34 5.95
CA VAL A 125 5.67 1.94 6.98
C VAL A 125 5.00 1.80 8.34
N ARG A 126 5.80 1.82 9.40
CA ARG A 126 5.37 1.75 10.80
C ARG A 126 6.05 2.81 11.66
N PRO A 127 5.39 3.39 12.66
CA PRO A 127 6.02 4.29 13.63
C PRO A 127 6.90 3.54 14.66
N GLN A 128 6.77 2.22 14.77
CA GLN A 128 7.61 1.38 15.64
C GLN A 128 9.04 1.25 15.10
N LYS A 129 10.01 1.11 16.01
CA LYS A 129 11.39 0.77 15.66
C LYS A 129 11.49 -0.72 15.32
N LEU A 130 12.22 -1.05 14.26
CA LEU A 130 12.62 -2.42 13.99
C LEU A 130 14.00 -2.71 14.60
N SER A 131 14.13 -3.85 15.29
CA SER A 131 15.43 -4.31 15.79
C SER A 131 15.63 -5.81 15.58
N PHE A 132 16.90 -6.21 15.56
CA PHE A 132 17.31 -7.61 15.49
C PHE A 132 18.00 -8.00 16.80
N LYS A 133 17.35 -8.84 17.61
CA LYS A 133 17.81 -9.28 18.94
C LYS A 133 17.61 -10.78 19.09
N ASP A 134 18.62 -11.47 19.62
CA ASP A 134 18.60 -12.92 19.85
C ASP A 134 18.27 -13.74 18.59
N GLY A 135 18.77 -13.30 17.43
CA GLY A 135 18.51 -13.96 16.14
C GLY A 135 17.10 -13.74 15.58
N LYS A 136 16.31 -12.84 16.17
CA LYS A 136 14.93 -12.56 15.77
C LYS A 136 14.70 -11.07 15.52
N TRP A 137 13.88 -10.78 14.51
CA TRP A 137 13.34 -9.46 14.30
C TRP A 137 12.24 -9.15 15.31
N ARG A 138 12.21 -7.91 15.79
CA ARG A 138 11.20 -7.42 16.73
C ARG A 138 10.76 -6.02 16.34
N GLN A 139 9.46 -5.78 16.41
CA GLN A 139 8.92 -4.44 16.42
C GLN A 139 8.86 -3.94 17.86
N GLU A 140 9.46 -2.79 18.10
CA GLU A 140 9.59 -2.18 19.43
C GLU A 140 8.99 -0.78 19.41
N THR A 141 8.44 -0.34 20.54
CA THR A 141 8.04 1.06 20.71
C THR A 141 9.24 1.97 20.41
N SER A 142 9.00 3.05 19.67
CA SER A 142 10.01 4.08 19.42
C SER A 142 9.92 5.18 20.48
N ASP A 143 11.06 5.68 20.96
CA ASP A 143 11.11 6.87 21.83
C ASP A 143 10.66 8.14 21.08
N ASP A 144 10.78 8.14 19.75
CA ASP A 144 10.28 9.19 18.86
C ASP A 144 9.62 8.54 17.63
N PRO A 145 8.34 8.15 17.72
CA PRO A 145 7.63 7.51 16.61
C PRO A 145 7.45 8.44 15.40
N SER A 146 7.42 9.76 15.62
CA SER A 146 7.33 10.75 14.55
C SER A 146 8.59 10.76 13.71
N ARG A 147 9.76 10.80 14.36
CA ARG A 147 11.06 10.75 13.68
C ARG A 147 11.26 9.43 12.95
N GLU A 148 10.92 8.32 13.60
CA GLU A 148 11.05 6.98 13.03
C GLU A 148 10.23 6.84 11.74
N LEU A 149 8.97 7.29 11.76
CA LEU A 149 8.11 7.29 10.58
C LEU A 149 8.66 8.20 9.46
N ILE A 150 9.11 9.42 9.81
CA ILE A 150 9.68 10.37 8.85
C ILE A 150 10.91 9.81 8.17
N ASP A 151 11.83 9.19 8.91
CA ASP A 151 13.09 8.67 8.35
C ASP A 151 12.84 7.48 7.41
N LYS A 152 11.86 6.62 7.72
CA LYS A 152 11.44 5.52 6.83
C LYS A 152 10.81 6.04 5.53
N ILE A 153 9.93 7.04 5.65
CA ILE A 153 9.32 7.69 4.48
C ILE A 153 10.41 8.36 3.62
N ALA A 154 11.34 9.08 4.24
CA ALA A 154 12.45 9.73 3.54
C ALA A 154 13.29 8.72 2.75
N PHE A 155 13.61 7.58 3.36
CA PHE A 155 14.34 6.51 2.69
C PHE A 155 13.61 6.00 1.44
N ALA A 156 12.34 5.62 1.57
CA ALA A 156 11.56 5.09 0.45
C ALA A 156 11.31 6.15 -0.65
N LYS A 157 11.10 7.41 -0.26
CA LYS A 157 10.98 8.52 -1.21
C LYS A 157 12.29 8.72 -1.98
N ASN A 158 13.43 8.71 -1.29
CA ASN A 158 14.74 8.93 -1.92
C ASN A 158 15.18 7.75 -2.80
N ARG A 159 15.00 6.50 -2.33
CA ARG A 159 15.45 5.30 -3.07
C ARG A 159 14.50 4.96 -4.23
N TRP A 160 13.19 5.00 -3.99
CA TRP A 160 12.20 4.47 -4.94
C TRP A 160 11.28 5.52 -5.54
N GLY A 161 11.32 6.78 -5.08
CA GLY A 161 10.37 7.81 -5.49
C GLY A 161 8.97 7.57 -4.93
N ALA A 162 8.86 6.92 -3.76
CA ALA A 162 7.57 6.59 -3.15
C ALA A 162 6.82 7.84 -2.65
N THR A 163 5.50 7.84 -2.87
CA THR A 163 4.58 8.91 -2.46
C THR A 163 3.29 8.39 -1.86
N LEU A 164 3.08 7.07 -1.79
CA LEU A 164 1.91 6.45 -1.18
C LEU A 164 2.40 5.60 0.01
N PHE A 165 1.87 5.83 1.20
CA PHE A 165 2.36 5.15 2.40
C PHE A 165 1.19 4.60 3.21
N TYR A 166 1.07 3.27 3.22
CA TYR A 166 0.22 2.59 4.19
C TYR A 166 0.93 2.61 5.53
N ILE A 167 0.27 3.15 6.56
CA ILE A 167 0.81 3.18 7.91
C ILE A 167 0.11 2.10 8.71
N ASP A 168 0.85 1.03 8.94
CA ASP A 168 0.50 -0.03 9.86
C ASP A 168 0.96 0.39 11.28
N SER A 169 0.36 -0.15 12.32
CA SER A 169 0.79 0.11 13.70
C SER A 169 0.20 -0.91 14.67
N ASN A 170 1.00 -1.34 15.65
CA ASN A 170 0.50 -2.09 16.80
C ASN A 170 0.00 -1.16 17.93
N ASP A 171 0.33 0.13 17.86
CA ASP A 171 -0.08 1.16 18.82
C ASP A 171 -1.20 2.00 18.19
N ALA A 172 -2.38 1.97 18.81
CA ALA A 172 -3.56 2.60 18.24
C ALA A 172 -3.46 4.14 18.28
N TYR A 173 -3.85 4.79 17.17
CA TYR A 173 -4.18 6.22 17.08
C TYR A 173 -3.04 7.27 17.21
N ASP A 174 -1.81 6.97 16.78
CA ASP A 174 -0.72 7.97 16.74
C ASP A 174 -0.93 9.03 15.63
N THR A 175 -1.84 9.96 15.91
CA THR A 175 -2.20 11.06 15.01
C THR A 175 -1.07 12.08 14.88
N ASP A 176 -0.24 12.26 15.91
CA ASP A 176 0.80 13.29 15.89
C ASP A 176 1.97 12.87 14.99
N SER A 177 2.35 11.59 14.94
CA SER A 177 3.32 11.10 13.95
C SER A 177 2.82 11.24 12.52
N VAL A 178 1.55 10.92 12.26
CA VAL A 178 0.92 11.13 10.94
C VAL A 178 0.95 12.62 10.56
N LYS A 179 0.56 13.50 11.47
CA LYS A 179 0.59 14.96 11.27
C LYS A 179 1.99 15.48 10.99
N ASN A 180 3.00 15.03 11.75
CA ASN A 180 4.38 15.47 11.60
C ASN A 180 4.97 14.96 10.27
N ALA A 181 4.69 13.72 9.88
CA ALA A 181 5.07 13.18 8.58
C ALA A 181 4.41 13.94 7.42
N ALA A 182 3.11 14.24 7.50
CA ALA A 182 2.40 15.02 6.48
C ALA A 182 3.01 16.42 6.33
N ARG A 183 3.43 17.06 7.43
CA ARG A 183 4.11 18.37 7.40
C ARG A 183 5.50 18.29 6.78
N ALA A 184 6.25 17.24 7.08
CA ALA A 184 7.58 17.02 6.52
C ALA A 184 7.53 16.75 5.01
N PHE A 185 6.47 16.09 4.54
CA PHE A 185 6.29 15.68 3.15
C PHE A 185 4.87 16.02 2.67
N PRO A 186 4.60 17.27 2.25
CA PRO A 186 3.26 17.67 1.82
C PRO A 186 2.81 17.07 0.48
N ASP A 187 3.69 16.37 -0.23
CA ASP A 187 3.47 15.78 -1.56
C ASP A 187 3.21 14.26 -1.54
N ILE A 188 2.96 13.68 -0.37
CA ILE A 188 2.66 12.25 -0.19
C ILE A 188 1.23 12.03 0.30
N LEU A 189 0.75 10.80 0.12
CA LEU A 189 -0.49 10.31 0.69
C LEU A 189 -0.17 9.34 1.83
N LEU A 190 -0.60 9.68 3.04
CA LEU A 190 -0.55 8.82 4.22
C LEU A 190 -1.89 8.11 4.41
N ILE A 191 -1.83 6.81 4.67
CA ILE A 191 -2.98 5.90 4.71
C ILE A 191 -2.90 5.07 6.00
N PRO A 192 -3.25 5.64 7.17
CA PRO A 192 -3.18 4.92 8.44
C PRO A 192 -4.30 3.90 8.60
N GLU A 193 -3.96 2.74 9.16
CA GLU A 193 -4.90 1.67 9.54
C GLU A 193 -5.75 2.02 10.78
N HIS A 194 -5.21 2.87 11.65
CA HIS A 194 -5.89 3.30 12.88
C HIS A 194 -6.06 4.82 12.90
N GLU A 195 -7.29 5.26 13.14
CA GLU A 195 -7.67 6.65 13.04
C GLU A 195 -8.65 7.10 14.12
N ILE A 196 -8.50 8.36 14.51
CA ILE A 196 -9.57 9.17 15.10
C ILE A 196 -9.98 10.28 14.12
N SER A 197 -11.08 10.99 14.38
CA SER A 197 -11.56 12.07 13.50
C SER A 197 -10.47 13.10 13.14
N ARG A 198 -9.56 13.42 14.07
CA ARG A 198 -8.46 14.37 13.85
C ARG A 198 -7.46 13.92 12.77
N THR A 199 -7.34 12.61 12.54
CA THR A 199 -6.42 12.02 11.55
C THR A 199 -6.73 12.47 10.12
N TYR A 200 -8.01 12.63 9.81
CA TYR A 200 -8.50 13.06 8.50
C TYR A 200 -8.07 14.47 8.07
N ALA A 201 -7.59 15.29 9.02
CA ALA A 201 -6.99 16.58 8.67
C ALA A 201 -5.66 16.41 7.92
N TYR A 202 -4.96 15.28 8.10
CA TYR A 202 -3.57 15.09 7.65
C TYR A 202 -3.36 13.88 6.74
N ALA A 203 -4.32 12.94 6.71
CA ALA A 203 -4.20 11.66 6.03
C ALA A 203 -5.57 11.20 5.50
N ALA A 204 -5.54 10.10 4.73
CA ALA A 204 -6.74 9.42 4.26
C ALA A 204 -6.76 8.00 4.85
N PRO A 205 -7.37 7.81 6.02
CA PRO A 205 -7.44 6.53 6.70
C PRO A 205 -7.93 5.38 5.82
N TYR A 206 -7.39 4.20 6.12
CA TYR A 206 -7.80 2.94 5.51
C TYR A 206 -9.15 2.49 6.09
N GLY A 207 -10.00 1.93 5.24
CA GLY A 207 -11.17 1.16 5.65
C GLY A 207 -11.37 -0.03 4.70
N GLU A 208 -12.17 -1.01 5.09
CA GLU A 208 -12.44 -2.18 4.23
C GLU A 208 -13.92 -2.55 4.17
N VAL A 209 -14.37 -2.94 2.97
CA VAL A 209 -15.76 -3.38 2.75
C VAL A 209 -16.10 -4.64 3.56
N ARG A 210 -15.12 -5.51 3.82
CA ARG A 210 -15.28 -6.69 4.68
C ARG A 210 -15.66 -6.32 6.13
N GLY A 211 -15.26 -5.13 6.58
CA GLY A 211 -15.63 -4.55 7.88
C GLY A 211 -16.77 -3.53 7.78
N ASP A 212 -17.61 -3.63 6.73
CA ASP A 212 -18.74 -2.74 6.45
C ASP A 212 -18.37 -1.25 6.25
N TYR A 213 -17.10 -0.96 6.00
CA TYR A 213 -16.64 0.41 5.72
C TYR A 213 -16.76 0.73 4.24
N VAL A 214 -17.73 1.59 3.89
CA VAL A 214 -18.07 1.89 2.49
C VAL A 214 -17.98 3.37 2.12
N SER A 215 -17.70 4.26 3.07
CA SER A 215 -17.42 5.68 2.81
C SER A 215 -16.80 6.37 4.03
N THR A 216 -16.08 7.47 3.81
CA THR A 216 -15.69 8.37 4.93
C THR A 216 -16.92 8.80 5.75
N PRO A 217 -16.88 8.72 7.09
CA PRO A 217 -18.00 9.08 7.96
C PRO A 217 -18.50 10.51 7.70
N ARG A 218 -19.82 10.70 7.74
CA ARG A 218 -20.43 12.02 7.53
C ARG A 218 -19.90 13.07 8.51
N LEU A 219 -19.83 12.72 9.80
CA LEU A 219 -19.33 13.63 10.83
C LEU A 219 -17.89 14.08 10.58
N VAL A 220 -17.07 13.23 9.96
CA VAL A 220 -15.70 13.59 9.57
C VAL A 220 -15.73 14.63 8.44
N ARG A 221 -16.60 14.46 7.44
CA ARG A 221 -16.76 15.45 6.35
C ARG A 221 -17.35 16.77 6.84
N ASP A 222 -18.21 16.73 7.85
CA ASP A 222 -18.74 17.95 8.48
C ASP A 222 -17.63 18.76 9.18
N LEU A 223 -16.61 18.08 9.74
CA LEU A 223 -15.44 18.71 10.36
C LEU A 223 -14.34 19.09 9.34
N TYR A 224 -14.15 18.26 8.33
CA TYR A 224 -13.11 18.36 7.31
C TYR A 224 -13.75 18.11 5.93
N PRO A 225 -14.29 19.14 5.27
CA PRO A 225 -15.06 18.98 4.03
C PRO A 225 -14.32 18.28 2.88
N GLY A 226 -12.99 18.37 2.85
CA GLY A 226 -12.14 17.69 1.86
C GLY A 226 -11.72 16.26 2.23
N ALA A 227 -12.15 15.74 3.39
CA ALA A 227 -11.75 14.43 3.89
C ALA A 227 -12.30 13.28 3.05
N PHE A 228 -11.46 12.26 2.93
CA PHE A 228 -11.71 11.05 2.17
C PHE A 228 -10.93 9.88 2.80
N SER A 229 -11.32 8.67 2.44
CA SER A 229 -10.69 7.42 2.88
C SER A 229 -10.16 6.63 1.70
N ILE A 230 -9.23 5.72 2.01
CA ILE A 230 -8.82 4.66 1.10
C ILE A 230 -9.60 3.40 1.47
N ILE A 231 -10.46 2.93 0.57
CA ILE A 231 -11.39 1.83 0.86
C ILE A 231 -10.94 0.57 0.13
N ASN A 232 -10.51 -0.42 0.89
CA ASN A 232 -10.16 -1.74 0.41
C ASN A 232 -11.40 -2.51 -0.06
N VAL A 233 -11.32 -2.99 -1.30
CA VAL A 233 -12.36 -3.78 -2.00
C VAL A 233 -11.83 -5.13 -2.48
N PHE A 234 -10.81 -5.68 -1.81
CA PHE A 234 -10.25 -7.00 -2.10
C PHE A 234 -11.29 -8.09 -1.83
N ASP A 235 -11.96 -7.98 -0.67
CA ASP A 235 -12.89 -8.93 -0.10
C ASP A 235 -14.20 -8.25 0.35
N GLY A 236 -15.13 -9.04 0.90
CA GLY A 236 -16.45 -8.57 1.33
C GLY A 236 -17.48 -8.49 0.20
N ASN A 237 -18.69 -8.02 0.52
CA ASN A 237 -19.79 -7.92 -0.45
C ASN A 237 -19.70 -6.64 -1.29
N VAL A 238 -18.64 -6.51 -2.10
CA VAL A 238 -18.39 -5.33 -2.95
C VAL A 238 -19.55 -5.08 -3.93
N ALA A 239 -20.13 -6.14 -4.47
CA ALA A 239 -21.29 -6.06 -5.36
C ALA A 239 -22.52 -5.43 -4.66
N GLY A 240 -22.81 -5.86 -3.43
CA GLY A 240 -23.90 -5.32 -2.62
C GLY A 240 -23.64 -3.89 -2.12
N ALA A 241 -22.38 -3.54 -1.85
CA ALA A 241 -21.97 -2.20 -1.43
C ALA A 241 -21.83 -1.20 -2.60
N LYS A 242 -22.01 -1.65 -3.85
CA LYS A 242 -21.76 -0.85 -5.06
C LYS A 242 -22.46 0.52 -5.06
N PRO A 243 -23.75 0.66 -4.69
CA PRO A 243 -24.41 1.98 -4.66
C PRO A 243 -23.73 2.97 -3.71
N GLN A 244 -23.33 2.51 -2.52
CA GLN A 244 -22.65 3.32 -1.51
C GLN A 244 -21.24 3.69 -1.97
N LEU A 245 -20.53 2.75 -2.61
CA LEU A 245 -19.18 3.00 -3.14
C LEU A 245 -19.18 4.00 -4.29
N ILE A 246 -20.22 4.03 -5.14
CA ILE A 246 -20.39 5.07 -6.18
C ILE A 246 -20.47 6.45 -5.52
N GLU A 247 -21.29 6.59 -4.49
CA GLU A 247 -21.43 7.82 -3.74
C GLU A 247 -20.16 8.22 -2.98
N ALA A 248 -19.45 7.25 -2.43
CA ALA A 248 -18.15 7.43 -1.78
C ALA A 248 -17.13 8.01 -2.76
N VAL A 249 -16.99 7.40 -3.95
CA VAL A 249 -16.08 7.85 -5.00
C VAL A 249 -16.45 9.24 -5.52
N ARG A 250 -17.75 9.53 -5.68
CA ARG A 250 -18.22 10.89 -6.03
C ARG A 250 -17.79 11.94 -5.00
N ARG A 251 -17.75 11.56 -3.72
CA ARG A 251 -17.28 12.41 -2.62
C ARG A 251 -15.77 12.35 -2.40
N GLY A 252 -15.02 11.69 -3.27
CA GLY A 252 -13.55 11.69 -3.27
C GLY A 252 -12.88 10.53 -2.53
N ASP A 253 -13.63 9.57 -1.99
CA ASP A 253 -13.06 8.32 -1.47
C ASP A 253 -12.36 7.55 -2.61
N ILE A 254 -11.25 6.88 -2.30
CA ILE A 254 -10.43 6.16 -3.28
C ILE A 254 -10.52 4.67 -3.00
N LEU A 255 -10.88 3.88 -4.02
CA LEU A 255 -10.89 2.42 -3.89
C LEU A 255 -9.48 1.83 -4.07
N LEU A 256 -9.12 0.90 -3.17
CA LEU A 256 -7.90 0.10 -3.19
C LEU A 256 -8.22 -1.32 -3.67
N PHE A 257 -7.62 -1.74 -4.78
CA PHE A 257 -7.91 -3.04 -5.44
C PHE A 257 -6.63 -3.88 -5.65
N GLN A 258 -6.78 -5.19 -5.88
CA GLN A 258 -5.62 -6.05 -6.12
C GLN A 258 -5.12 -5.94 -7.56
N ALA A 259 -3.83 -5.65 -7.72
CA ALA A 259 -3.22 -5.39 -9.03
C ALA A 259 -2.25 -6.48 -9.51
N TRP A 260 -2.09 -7.57 -8.75
CA TRP A 260 -1.13 -8.64 -9.05
C TRP A 260 -1.73 -9.88 -9.74
N TRP A 261 -3.05 -9.90 -9.90
CA TRP A 261 -3.80 -10.91 -10.65
C TRP A 261 -5.16 -10.32 -11.10
N ALA A 262 -5.87 -11.03 -11.98
CA ALA A 262 -7.16 -10.59 -12.49
C ALA A 262 -8.29 -10.82 -11.46
N ASN A 263 -8.31 -10.02 -10.39
CA ASN A 263 -9.31 -10.14 -9.32
C ASN A 263 -10.74 -9.91 -9.88
N PRO A 264 -11.73 -10.79 -9.59
CA PRO A 264 -13.12 -10.66 -10.03
C PRO A 264 -13.83 -9.36 -9.61
N ASN A 265 -13.35 -8.67 -8.57
CA ASN A 265 -13.88 -7.38 -8.15
C ASN A 265 -13.41 -6.22 -9.05
N ASN A 266 -12.34 -6.38 -9.85
CA ASN A 266 -11.81 -5.30 -10.68
C ASN A 266 -12.85 -4.73 -11.68
N PRO A 267 -13.63 -5.54 -12.42
CA PRO A 267 -14.74 -5.03 -13.24
C PRO A 267 -15.81 -4.26 -12.44
N ILE A 268 -16.08 -4.67 -11.19
CA ILE A 268 -17.04 -3.96 -10.32
C ILE A 268 -16.49 -2.58 -9.98
N VAL A 269 -15.20 -2.49 -9.62
CA VAL A 269 -14.51 -1.22 -9.35
C VAL A 269 -14.53 -0.31 -10.57
N GLN A 270 -14.24 -0.81 -11.77
CA GLN A 270 -14.34 -0.01 -13.00
C GLN A 270 -15.76 0.54 -13.20
N ALA A 271 -16.79 -0.29 -12.99
CA ALA A 271 -18.18 0.12 -13.11
C ALA A 271 -18.57 1.19 -12.06
N ILE A 272 -17.99 1.14 -10.84
CA ILE A 272 -18.19 2.16 -9.81
C ILE A 272 -17.63 3.51 -10.29
N TYR A 273 -16.37 3.56 -10.72
CA TYR A 273 -15.77 4.81 -11.21
C TYR A 273 -16.49 5.36 -12.45
N ALA A 274 -16.88 4.50 -13.39
CA ALA A 274 -17.64 4.92 -14.57
C ALA A 274 -19.01 5.53 -14.19
N ALA A 275 -19.71 4.94 -13.22
CA ALA A 275 -20.99 5.49 -12.73
C ALA A 275 -20.79 6.79 -11.92
N ALA A 276 -19.71 6.89 -11.15
CA ALA A 276 -19.36 8.09 -10.41
C ALA A 276 -19.12 9.29 -11.34
N ALA A 277 -18.41 9.07 -12.46
CA ALA A 277 -18.09 10.12 -13.44
C ALA A 277 -19.31 10.68 -14.18
N LYS A 278 -20.28 9.83 -14.57
CA LYS A 278 -21.44 10.23 -15.40
C LYS A 278 -22.35 11.30 -14.82
N GLN A 279 -22.39 11.49 -13.49
CA GLN A 279 -23.26 12.49 -12.87
C GLN A 279 -22.59 13.87 -12.77
N LEU A 280 -21.25 13.95 -12.87
CA LEU A 280 -20.53 15.22 -12.92
C LEU A 280 -20.75 15.95 -14.26
N GLU A 281 -21.05 15.20 -15.33
CA GLU A 281 -21.37 15.74 -16.67
C GLU A 281 -22.82 16.22 -16.80
N GLY A 282 -23.68 15.95 -15.80
CA GLY A 282 -25.11 16.30 -15.80
C GLY A 282 -25.45 17.59 -15.04
N VAL A 283 -24.45 18.30 -14.49
CA VAL A 283 -24.61 19.60 -13.83
C VAL A 283 -23.89 20.66 -14.66
N THR A 284 -24.54 21.07 -15.75
CA THR A 284 -24.23 22.36 -16.37
C THR A 284 -24.98 23.44 -15.56
N PRO A 285 -24.33 24.56 -15.18
CA PRO A 285 -25.02 25.66 -14.50
C PRO A 285 -26.17 26.24 -15.31
#